data_AF-A0A7L3FZG1-F1
#
_entry.id   AF-A0A7L3FZG1-F1
#
_cell.length_a   1.000
_cell.length_b   1.000
_cell.length_c   1.000
_cell.angle_alpha   90.00
_cell.angle_beta   90.00
_cell.angle_gamma   90.00
#
_symmetry.space_group_name_H-M   'P 1'
#
loop_
_entity.id
_entity.type
_entity.pdbx_description
1 polymer ?
#
loop_
_entity_poly.entity_id
_entity_poly.type
_entity_poly.pdbx_seq_one_letter_code
_entity_poly.pdbx_strand_id
1 'polypeptide(L)'
;RLNRVLQHEQGFADRFLPDDEAARALGRTCWEALVNPLVQSITSPDSSGISPLAWLLSKYLESMELPRRAMSHDDIFGSRVRRLTQLLVHVDPGDPDPDEARAAGCPQSCAEPGLSLSRWEGGEEQGGASQGCKSSSLWGILQCWRGVVQQQVQRFLQAAGQAPDLVERYCGLYQRLRRATEELFGQQASFVLALGQGFAGALQELSFLTTLHVSEQFARYLDRQIQDLHRAAGSAGPVQQLQQMLEPFIVFSGLELAHTFEHFYRHYLGDRLLAQGPSWLEGAVVEEIGQCFPSRFPQGMLSNLVESEELRQQFHLFQLQERDRQLLDL
;
A
#
# COMPACT_ATOMS: atom_id res chain seq x y z
N ARG A 1 0.98 30.29 -15.63
CA ARG A 1 1.89 30.74 -16.72
C ARG A 1 2.51 29.54 -17.42
N LEU A 2 3.23 28.67 -16.71
CA LEU A 2 3.79 27.42 -17.27
C LEU A 2 2.78 26.57 -18.07
N ASN A 3 1.61 26.26 -17.50
CA ASN A 3 0.57 25.49 -18.22
C ASN A 3 0.13 26.15 -19.54
N ARG A 4 0.00 27.49 -19.57
CA ARG A 4 -0.35 28.23 -20.79
C ARG A 4 0.76 28.15 -21.85
N VAL A 5 2.02 28.09 -21.44
CA VAL A 5 3.17 27.90 -22.34
C VAL A 5 3.15 26.47 -22.88
N LEU A 6 2.99 25.45 -22.03
CA LEU A 6 2.93 24.06 -22.46
C LEU A 6 1.77 23.79 -23.44
N GLN A 7 0.58 24.35 -23.17
CA GLN A 7 -0.56 24.26 -24.09
C GLN A 7 -0.32 25.00 -25.42
N HIS A 8 0.41 26.11 -25.38
CA HIS A 8 0.78 26.86 -26.58
C HIS A 8 1.78 26.08 -27.44
N GLU A 9 2.81 25.50 -26.82
CA GLU A 9 3.82 24.68 -27.50
C GLU A 9 3.21 23.38 -28.06
N GLN A 10 2.31 22.72 -27.32
CA GLN A 10 1.60 21.55 -27.83
C GLN A 10 0.69 21.93 -29.01
N GLY A 11 -0.10 22.99 -28.88
CA GLY A 11 -0.95 23.47 -29.97
C GLY A 11 -0.15 24.00 -31.17
N PHE A 12 1.11 24.40 -30.98
CA PHE A 12 2.04 24.67 -32.08
C PHE A 12 2.48 23.36 -32.74
N ALA A 13 2.94 22.39 -31.95
CA ALA A 13 3.36 21.08 -32.43
C ALA A 13 2.26 20.40 -33.29
N ASP A 14 1.02 20.37 -32.80
CA ASP A 14 -0.11 19.73 -33.48
C ASP A 14 -0.49 20.41 -34.81
N ARG A 15 -0.16 21.70 -34.98
CA ARG A 15 -0.51 22.47 -36.20
C ARG A 15 0.59 22.48 -37.26
N PHE A 16 1.85 22.35 -36.84
CA PHE A 16 3.00 22.56 -37.71
C PHE A 16 3.78 21.28 -38.03
N LEU A 17 3.56 20.20 -37.28
CA LEU A 17 4.20 18.93 -37.54
C LEU A 17 3.32 18.04 -38.41
N PRO A 18 3.93 17.31 -39.36
CA PRO A 18 3.19 16.47 -40.29
C PRO A 18 2.71 15.14 -39.68
N ASP A 19 3.20 14.80 -38.48
CA ASP A 19 2.95 13.53 -37.79
C ASP A 19 2.60 13.78 -36.31
N ASP A 20 1.54 13.14 -35.85
CA ASP A 20 1.07 13.16 -34.47
C ASP A 20 2.08 12.54 -33.49
N GLU A 21 2.90 11.59 -33.95
CA GLU A 21 4.00 11.03 -33.15
C GLU A 21 5.10 12.07 -32.92
N ALA A 22 5.48 12.81 -33.96
CA ALA A 22 6.46 13.89 -33.85
C ALA A 22 5.93 15.04 -32.98
N ALA A 23 4.64 15.38 -33.08
CA ALA A 23 4.00 16.40 -32.26
C ALA A 23 3.97 16.03 -30.77
N ARG A 24 3.64 14.76 -30.47
CA ARG A 24 3.70 14.25 -29.09
C ARG A 24 5.13 14.17 -28.56
N ALA A 25 6.10 13.76 -29.39
CA ALA A 25 7.49 13.69 -28.98
C ALA A 25 8.06 15.07 -28.63
N LEU A 26 7.83 16.08 -29.47
CA LEU A 26 8.26 17.45 -29.20
C LEU A 26 7.54 18.06 -27.99
N GLY A 27 6.23 17.82 -27.86
CA GLY A 27 5.47 18.20 -26.67
C GLY A 27 6.06 17.65 -25.37
N ARG A 28 6.40 16.36 -25.37
CA ARG A 28 7.08 15.69 -24.24
C ARG A 28 8.45 16.29 -23.96
N THR A 29 9.28 16.51 -24.98
CA THR A 29 10.63 17.08 -24.79
C THR A 29 10.57 18.51 -24.26
N CYS A 30 9.68 19.36 -24.78
CA CYS A 30 9.45 20.71 -24.27
C CYS A 30 8.97 20.68 -22.81
N TRP A 31 8.11 19.72 -22.47
CA TRP A 31 7.68 19.52 -21.09
C TRP A 31 8.84 19.12 -20.19
N GLU A 32 9.60 18.09 -20.54
CA GLU A 32 10.74 17.61 -19.77
C GLU A 32 11.77 18.72 -19.55
N ALA A 33 12.10 19.49 -20.59
CA ALA A 33 13.06 20.59 -20.50
C ALA A 33 12.59 21.73 -19.57
N LEU A 34 11.29 22.00 -19.49
CA LEU A 34 10.74 23.07 -18.67
C LEU A 34 10.37 22.62 -17.25
N VAL A 35 9.91 21.38 -17.09
CA VAL A 35 9.37 20.87 -15.82
C VAL A 35 10.42 20.12 -15.01
N ASN A 36 11.32 19.33 -15.63
CA ASN A 36 12.31 18.56 -14.87
C ASN A 36 13.21 19.43 -13.97
N PRO A 37 13.77 20.58 -14.44
CA PRO A 37 14.60 21.44 -13.58
C PRO A 37 13.80 22.05 -12.42
N LEU A 38 12.51 22.38 -12.65
CA LEU A 38 11.63 22.89 -11.61
C LEU A 38 11.34 21.81 -10.57
N VAL A 39 11.01 20.60 -11.02
CA VAL A 39 10.77 19.46 -10.14
C VAL A 39 12.00 19.16 -9.30
N GLN A 40 13.17 19.06 -9.92
CA GLN A 40 14.43 18.87 -9.21
C GLN A 40 14.66 19.95 -8.14
N SER A 41 14.43 21.22 -8.48
CA SER A 41 14.59 22.33 -7.53
C SER A 41 13.61 22.29 -6.34
N ILE A 42 12.37 21.84 -6.53
CA ILE A 42 11.38 21.77 -5.44
C ILE A 42 11.46 20.47 -4.64
N THR A 43 12.04 19.40 -5.21
CA THR A 43 12.22 18.11 -4.54
C THR A 43 13.59 17.96 -3.90
N SER A 44 14.59 18.74 -4.30
CA SER A 44 15.92 18.74 -3.68
C SER A 44 15.85 19.35 -2.27
N PRO A 45 16.41 18.70 -1.24
CA PRO A 45 16.47 19.26 0.11
C PRO A 45 17.36 20.49 0.16
N ASP A 46 16.99 21.47 0.99
CA ASP A 46 17.82 22.64 1.29
C ASP A 46 18.82 22.34 2.43
N SER A 47 19.47 23.37 2.98
CA SER A 47 20.39 23.24 4.12
C SER A 47 19.73 22.71 5.39
N SER A 48 18.40 22.74 5.48
CA SER A 48 17.62 22.15 6.57
C SER A 48 17.28 20.66 6.35
N GLY A 49 17.66 20.10 5.18
CA GLY A 49 17.37 18.71 4.82
C GLY A 49 15.94 18.47 4.33
N ILE A 50 15.11 19.52 4.24
CA ILE A 50 13.71 19.43 3.82
C ILE A 50 13.57 20.14 2.47
N SER A 51 12.96 19.48 1.50
CA SER A 51 12.70 20.12 0.21
C SER A 51 11.50 21.08 0.29
N PRO A 52 11.43 22.12 -0.55
CA PRO A 52 10.29 23.04 -0.59
C PRO A 52 8.94 22.32 -0.76
N LEU A 53 8.91 21.28 -1.60
CA LEU A 53 7.72 20.45 -1.79
C LEU A 53 7.38 19.64 -0.53
N ALA A 54 8.38 19.03 0.13
CA ALA A 54 8.16 18.27 1.36
C ALA A 54 7.61 19.14 2.49
N TRP A 55 8.12 20.36 2.62
CA TRP A 55 7.61 21.35 3.58
C TRP A 55 6.14 21.70 3.29
N LEU A 56 5.82 21.99 2.03
CA LEU A 56 4.46 22.36 1.61
C LEU A 56 3.46 21.23 1.82
N LEU A 57 3.84 19.99 1.50
CA LEU A 57 3.02 18.79 1.74
C LEU A 57 2.84 18.51 3.24
N SER A 58 3.89 18.71 4.05
CA SER A 58 3.79 18.59 5.51
C SER A 58 2.82 19.62 6.08
N LYS A 59 2.88 20.88 5.61
CA LYS A 59 1.95 21.94 6.01
C LYS A 59 0.52 21.67 5.57
N TYR A 60 0.31 21.08 4.39
CA TYR A 60 -1.01 20.62 3.96
C TYR A 60 -1.59 19.60 4.94
N LEU A 61 -0.80 18.60 5.32
CA LEU A 61 -1.24 17.58 6.28
C LEU A 61 -1.55 18.18 7.66
N GLU A 62 -0.72 19.09 8.17
CA GLU A 62 -0.97 19.80 9.44
C GLU A 62 -2.27 20.61 9.40
N SER A 63 -2.58 21.28 8.27
CA SER A 63 -3.82 22.06 8.12
C SER A 63 -5.09 21.20 8.20
N MET A 64 -4.99 19.92 7.85
CA MET A 64 -6.09 18.96 7.94
C MET A 64 -6.37 18.48 9.38
N GLU A 65 -5.43 18.71 10.31
CA GLU A 65 -5.53 18.27 11.71
C GLU A 65 -6.14 19.33 12.63
N LEU A 66 -6.12 20.60 12.22
CA LEU A 66 -6.59 21.72 13.03
C LEU A 66 -8.13 21.79 13.06
N PRO A 67 -8.75 22.12 14.22
CA PRO A 67 -10.19 22.33 14.30
C PRO A 67 -10.63 23.45 13.34
N ARG A 68 -11.72 23.22 12.60
CA ARG A 68 -12.30 24.03 11.48
C ARG A 68 -12.66 25.50 11.78
N ARG A 69 -11.90 26.25 12.60
CA ARG A 69 -12.20 27.64 12.99
C ARG A 69 -11.57 28.69 12.08
N ALA A 70 -10.63 28.33 11.18
CA ALA A 70 -9.95 29.25 10.26
C ALA A 70 -10.19 28.90 8.77
N MET A 71 -11.43 28.58 8.40
CA MET A 71 -11.74 27.87 7.14
C MET A 71 -11.24 28.56 5.85
N SER A 72 -11.33 29.89 5.73
CA SER A 72 -11.10 30.52 4.42
C SER A 72 -9.65 30.47 3.90
N HIS A 73 -8.65 30.61 4.76
CA HIS A 73 -7.24 30.67 4.33
C HIS A 73 -6.68 29.27 4.07
N ASP A 74 -7.02 28.31 4.91
CA ASP A 74 -6.59 26.91 4.79
C ASP A 74 -7.23 26.23 3.58
N ASP A 75 -8.48 26.57 3.25
CA ASP A 75 -9.15 26.08 2.04
C ASP A 75 -8.49 26.61 0.76
N ILE A 76 -8.12 27.90 0.74
CA ILE A 76 -7.40 28.51 -0.39
C ILE A 76 -6.01 27.89 -0.53
N PHE A 77 -5.29 27.74 0.59
CA PHE A 77 -3.98 27.10 0.60
C PHE A 77 -4.08 25.66 0.09
N GLY A 78 -4.97 24.84 0.65
CA GLY A 78 -5.17 23.46 0.23
C GLY A 78 -5.57 23.33 -1.24
N SER A 79 -6.44 24.22 -1.74
CA SER A 79 -6.79 24.25 -3.17
C SER A 79 -5.58 24.56 -4.06
N ARG A 80 -4.69 25.48 -3.64
CA ARG A 80 -3.46 25.79 -4.37
C ARG A 80 -2.48 24.63 -4.36
N VAL A 81 -2.33 23.95 -3.21
CA VAL A 81 -1.48 22.76 -3.07
C VAL A 81 -1.97 21.65 -3.99
N ARG A 82 -3.26 21.29 -3.93
CA ARG A 82 -3.86 20.27 -4.81
C ARG A 82 -3.70 20.60 -6.29
N ARG A 83 -3.94 21.86 -6.67
CA ARG A 83 -3.74 22.30 -8.07
C ARG A 83 -2.27 22.19 -8.49
N LEU A 84 -1.32 22.52 -7.60
CA LEU A 84 0.11 22.40 -7.89
C LEU A 84 0.48 20.93 -8.11
N THR A 85 0.14 20.04 -7.17
CA THR A 85 0.48 18.60 -7.25
C THR A 85 -0.17 17.93 -8.45
N GLN A 86 -1.43 18.26 -8.76
CA GLN A 86 -2.09 17.78 -9.96
C GLN A 86 -1.39 18.25 -11.23
N LEU A 87 -0.93 19.51 -11.30
CA LEU A 87 -0.15 20.00 -12.45
C LEU A 87 1.22 19.35 -12.57
N LEU A 88 1.85 18.98 -11.45
CA LEU A 88 3.15 18.30 -11.46
C LEU A 88 3.02 16.82 -11.90
N VAL A 89 1.84 16.22 -11.72
CA VAL A 89 1.61 14.79 -11.90
C VAL A 89 0.76 14.44 -13.14
N HIS A 90 -0.11 15.34 -13.60
CA HIS A 90 -1.07 15.09 -14.70
C HIS A 90 -0.77 15.87 -16.00
N VAL A 91 0.43 16.42 -16.16
CA VAL A 91 0.81 17.10 -17.41
C VAL A 91 1.81 16.24 -18.18
N ASP A 92 1.57 14.94 -18.29
CA ASP A 92 2.15 14.14 -19.38
C ASP A 92 1.14 14.17 -20.54
N PRO A 93 1.44 14.76 -21.71
CA PRO A 93 0.54 14.78 -22.86
C PRO A 93 0.46 13.42 -23.60
N GLY A 94 0.70 12.31 -22.89
CA GLY A 94 0.64 10.97 -23.45
C GLY A 94 -0.55 10.18 -22.92
N ASP A 95 -1.46 9.79 -23.81
CA ASP A 95 -2.35 8.64 -23.57
C ASP A 95 -1.52 7.41 -23.12
N PRO A 96 -2.12 6.48 -22.34
CA PRO A 96 -1.45 5.25 -21.96
C PRO A 96 -1.02 4.49 -23.23
N ASP A 97 0.24 4.06 -23.25
CA ASP A 97 0.78 3.26 -24.36
C ASP A 97 -0.11 2.03 -24.58
N PRO A 98 -0.48 1.69 -25.84
CA PRO A 98 -1.30 0.50 -26.14
C PRO A 98 -0.61 -0.83 -25.76
N ASP A 99 0.67 -0.81 -25.36
CA ASP A 99 1.39 -1.98 -24.86
C ASP A 99 1.05 -2.36 -23.40
N GLU A 100 0.51 -1.44 -22.58
CA GLU A 100 -0.02 -1.80 -21.26
C GLU A 100 -1.39 -2.51 -21.35
N ALA A 101 -2.16 -2.24 -22.41
CA ALA A 101 -3.44 -2.92 -22.67
C ALA A 101 -3.27 -4.37 -23.14
N ARG A 102 -2.08 -4.76 -23.63
CA ARG A 102 -1.76 -6.14 -24.03
C ARG A 102 -1.31 -7.03 -22.88
N ALA A 103 -0.86 -6.44 -21.76
CA ALA A 103 -0.56 -7.19 -20.54
C ALA A 103 -1.84 -7.64 -19.78
N ALA A 104 -3.00 -7.10 -20.14
CA ALA A 104 -4.30 -7.44 -19.53
C ALA A 104 -5.07 -8.55 -20.27
N GLY A 105 -4.42 -9.32 -21.15
CA GLY A 105 -5.07 -10.30 -22.04
C GLY A 105 -4.63 -11.77 -21.88
N CYS A 106 -5.19 -12.46 -20.87
CA CYS A 106 -5.46 -13.93 -20.80
C CYS A 106 -4.30 -14.94 -20.59
N PRO A 107 -4.56 -16.22 -20.20
CA PRO A 107 -5.24 -16.77 -19.01
C PRO A 107 -4.32 -17.75 -18.18
N GLN A 108 -4.78 -18.17 -16.99
CA GLN A 108 -4.11 -19.08 -16.04
C GLN A 108 -3.66 -20.43 -16.63
N SER A 109 -2.37 -20.79 -16.44
CA SER A 109 -1.94 -22.11 -15.95
C SER A 109 -0.44 -22.16 -15.60
N CYS A 110 -0.12 -22.82 -14.48
CA CYS A 110 1.19 -23.36 -14.03
C CYS A 110 2.03 -22.53 -13.03
N ALA A 111 1.70 -22.74 -11.74
CA ALA A 111 2.58 -23.10 -10.59
C ALA A 111 4.04 -22.59 -10.48
N GLU A 112 4.25 -21.65 -9.52
CA GLU A 112 5.28 -21.54 -8.44
C GLU A 112 6.82 -21.68 -8.74
N PRO A 113 7.73 -21.21 -7.84
CA PRO A 113 7.87 -19.85 -7.29
C PRO A 113 9.34 -19.36 -7.27
N GLY A 114 9.57 -18.05 -7.22
CA GLY A 114 10.87 -17.50 -6.83
C GLY A 114 11.25 -16.22 -7.55
N LEU A 115 10.94 -15.07 -6.94
CA LEU A 115 11.63 -13.83 -7.26
C LEU A 115 12.26 -13.30 -5.98
N SER A 116 13.53 -13.65 -5.85
CA SER A 116 14.47 -13.08 -4.90
C SER A 116 14.51 -11.56 -5.06
N LEU A 117 14.36 -10.89 -3.93
CA LEU A 117 14.61 -9.47 -3.73
C LEU A 117 16.12 -9.20 -3.93
N SER A 118 16.56 -8.97 -5.17
CA SER A 118 17.94 -8.54 -5.42
C SER A 118 18.07 -7.02 -5.25
N ARG A 119 18.58 -6.66 -4.08
CA ARG A 119 19.55 -5.59 -3.79
C ARG A 119 20.19 -4.96 -5.04
N TRP A 120 19.90 -3.68 -5.29
CA TRP A 120 20.63 -2.85 -6.24
C TRP A 120 21.53 -1.88 -5.48
N GLU A 121 22.74 -2.32 -5.18
CA GLU A 121 23.88 -1.46 -4.84
C GLU A 121 24.80 -1.41 -6.06
N GLY A 122 25.12 -0.19 -6.51
CA GLY A 122 26.36 0.18 -7.23
C GLY A 122 26.69 -0.50 -8.56
N GLY A 123 26.68 0.26 -9.66
CA GLY A 123 27.35 -0.13 -10.90
C GLY A 123 27.24 0.93 -12.00
N GLU A 124 28.39 1.48 -12.39
CA GLU A 124 28.58 2.54 -13.38
C GLU A 124 28.19 2.17 -14.83
N GLU A 125 27.88 3.24 -15.56
CA GLU A 125 27.68 3.45 -17.00
C GLU A 125 28.16 2.37 -17.99
N GLN A 126 27.25 1.93 -18.88
CA GLN A 126 27.49 1.93 -20.34
C GLN A 126 26.21 1.72 -21.18
N GLY A 127 25.89 2.75 -21.98
CA GLY A 127 25.43 2.67 -23.38
C GLY A 127 24.19 1.86 -23.77
N GLY A 128 23.04 2.54 -23.90
CA GLY A 128 21.87 2.05 -24.66
C GLY A 128 20.76 3.10 -24.66
N ALA A 129 20.64 3.86 -25.75
CA ALA A 129 19.68 4.94 -25.89
C ALA A 129 18.23 4.46 -26.00
N SER A 130 17.31 5.28 -25.47
CA SER A 130 15.84 5.23 -25.59
C SER A 130 15.03 4.37 -24.60
N GLN A 131 15.09 4.69 -23.29
CA GLN A 131 13.93 4.49 -22.38
C GLN A 131 14.02 5.22 -21.02
N GLY A 132 14.90 6.22 -20.86
CA GLY A 132 15.25 6.76 -19.54
C GLY A 132 14.57 8.06 -19.09
N CYS A 133 13.80 8.75 -19.94
CA CYS A 133 13.42 10.15 -19.65
C CYS A 133 12.13 10.35 -18.84
N LYS A 134 11.22 9.36 -18.82
CA LYS A 134 9.97 9.42 -18.04
C LYS A 134 10.18 9.34 -16.52
N SER A 135 11.35 8.92 -16.04
CA SER A 135 11.53 8.49 -14.65
C SER A 135 12.09 9.56 -13.71
N SER A 136 12.80 10.60 -14.17
CA SER A 136 13.54 11.47 -13.25
C SER A 136 12.66 12.39 -12.39
N SER A 137 11.69 13.07 -12.99
CA SER A 137 10.90 14.11 -12.30
C SER A 137 9.79 13.54 -11.44
N LEU A 138 8.96 12.64 -11.98
CA LEU A 138 7.92 11.95 -11.20
C LEU A 138 8.53 11.19 -10.01
N TRP A 139 9.70 10.58 -10.20
CA TRP A 139 10.40 9.89 -9.12
C TRP A 139 10.80 10.84 -8.00
N GLY A 140 11.32 12.03 -8.29
CA GLY A 140 11.62 13.03 -7.27
C GLY A 140 10.41 13.40 -6.41
N ILE A 141 9.23 13.51 -7.04
CA ILE A 141 7.96 13.80 -6.36
C ILE A 141 7.50 12.59 -5.53
N LEU A 142 7.59 11.37 -6.07
CA LEU A 142 7.27 10.12 -5.35
C LEU A 142 8.15 9.94 -4.10
N GLN A 143 9.45 10.16 -4.22
CA GLN A 143 10.39 10.10 -3.10
C GLN A 143 10.08 11.16 -2.05
N CYS A 144 9.75 12.38 -2.50
CA CYS A 144 9.33 13.46 -1.62
C CYS A 144 8.06 13.09 -0.83
N TRP A 145 7.04 12.56 -1.50
CA TRP A 145 5.82 12.09 -0.84
C TRP A 145 6.10 10.97 0.16
N ARG A 146 6.87 9.94 -0.25
CA ARG A 146 7.30 8.85 0.64
C ARG A 146 7.95 9.38 1.91
N GLY A 147 8.89 10.33 1.79
CA GLY A 147 9.59 10.93 2.93
C GLY A 147 8.66 11.72 3.86
N VAL A 148 7.71 12.48 3.32
CA VAL A 148 6.71 13.20 4.12
C VAL A 148 5.82 12.24 4.90
N VAL A 149 5.35 11.17 4.25
CA VAL A 149 4.55 10.11 4.90
C VAL A 149 5.36 9.45 6.01
N GLN A 150 6.60 9.04 5.72
CA GLN A 150 7.49 8.41 6.70
C GLN A 150 7.69 9.30 7.92
N GLN A 151 7.96 10.59 7.72
CA GLN A 151 8.13 11.52 8.83
C GLN A 151 6.85 11.69 9.66
N GLN A 152 5.67 11.73 9.03
CA GLN A 152 4.40 11.78 9.75
C GLN A 152 4.16 10.53 10.62
N VAL A 153 4.43 9.36 10.06
CA VAL A 153 4.27 8.08 10.78
C VAL A 153 5.29 7.98 11.93
N GLN A 154 6.54 8.42 11.73
CA GLN A 154 7.54 8.47 12.79
C GLN A 154 7.13 9.39 13.94
N ARG A 155 6.67 10.61 13.64
CA ARG A 155 6.17 11.54 14.67
C ARG A 155 4.98 10.94 15.44
N PHE A 156 4.08 10.27 14.74
CA PHE A 156 2.97 9.55 15.35
C PHE A 156 3.46 8.42 16.27
N LEU A 157 4.38 7.55 15.81
CA LEU A 157 4.90 6.44 16.59
C LEU A 157 5.69 6.93 17.82
N GLN A 158 6.39 8.05 17.73
CA GLN A 158 7.05 8.68 18.88
C GLN A 158 6.04 9.22 19.90
N ALA A 159 4.94 9.81 19.46
CA ALA A 159 3.94 10.41 20.33
C ALA A 159 2.95 9.41 20.94
N ALA A 160 2.55 8.38 20.19
CA ALA A 160 1.47 7.46 20.53
C ALA A 160 1.91 5.99 20.61
N GLY A 161 3.19 5.67 20.38
CA GLY A 161 3.72 4.30 20.29
C GLY A 161 3.50 3.40 21.51
N GLN A 162 3.17 3.98 22.67
CA GLN A 162 2.90 3.27 23.93
C GLN A 162 1.43 3.38 24.36
N ALA A 163 0.58 4.01 23.56
CA ALA A 163 -0.82 4.19 23.88
C ALA A 163 -1.60 2.87 23.65
N PRO A 164 -2.60 2.54 24.50
CA PRO A 164 -3.38 1.31 24.36
C PRO A 164 -4.26 1.32 23.10
N ASP A 165 -4.54 2.50 22.53
CA ASP A 165 -5.30 2.72 21.29
C ASP A 165 -4.38 3.06 20.09
N LEU A 166 -3.13 2.59 20.15
CA LEU A 166 -2.12 2.81 19.09
C LEU A 166 -2.64 2.39 17.72
N VAL A 167 -3.23 1.19 17.61
CA VAL A 167 -3.59 0.61 16.32
C VAL A 167 -4.79 1.32 15.71
N GLU A 168 -5.79 1.68 16.52
CA GLU A 168 -6.93 2.48 16.09
C GLU A 168 -6.47 3.83 15.51
N ARG A 169 -5.55 4.50 16.21
CA ARG A 169 -4.98 5.77 15.73
C ARG A 169 -4.12 5.58 14.49
N TYR A 170 -3.37 4.47 14.40
CA TYR A 170 -2.59 4.11 13.22
C TYR A 170 -3.49 3.92 11.98
N CYS A 171 -4.57 3.14 12.10
CA CYS A 171 -5.55 2.96 11.03
C CYS A 171 -6.19 4.30 10.62
N GLY A 172 -6.52 5.15 11.60
CA GLY A 172 -7.03 6.50 11.34
C GLY A 172 -6.02 7.41 10.60
N LEU A 173 -4.74 7.32 10.94
CA LEU A 173 -3.66 8.02 10.24
C LEU A 173 -3.51 7.50 8.81
N TYR A 174 -3.50 6.18 8.62
CA TYR A 174 -3.42 5.55 7.29
C TYR A 174 -4.55 6.02 6.39
N GLN A 175 -5.80 5.97 6.85
CA GLN A 175 -6.96 6.43 6.08
C GLN A 175 -6.87 7.92 5.74
N ARG A 176 -6.40 8.76 6.67
CA ARG A 176 -6.20 10.20 6.41
C ARG A 176 -5.15 10.44 5.33
N LEU A 177 -4.01 9.77 5.42
CA LEU A 177 -2.92 9.91 4.44
C LEU A 177 -3.27 9.29 3.08
N ARG A 178 -4.07 8.21 3.05
CA ARG A 178 -4.62 7.65 1.82
C ARG A 178 -5.53 8.65 1.10
N ARG A 179 -6.48 9.27 1.81
CA ARG A 179 -7.34 10.33 1.25
C ARG A 179 -6.52 11.52 0.77
N ALA A 180 -5.51 11.94 1.53
CA ALA A 180 -4.61 13.01 1.11
C ALA A 180 -3.83 12.63 -0.16
N THR A 181 -3.39 11.37 -0.29
CA THR A 181 -2.72 10.85 -1.50
C THR A 181 -3.64 11.00 -2.72
N GLU A 182 -4.90 10.56 -2.58
CA GLU A 182 -5.92 10.65 -3.64
C GLU A 182 -6.25 12.10 -4.01
N GLU A 183 -6.39 12.99 -3.02
CA GLU A 183 -6.68 14.41 -3.23
C GLU A 183 -5.53 15.16 -3.94
N LEU A 184 -4.28 14.84 -3.60
CA LEU A 184 -3.09 15.51 -4.11
C LEU A 184 -2.66 14.97 -5.47
N PHE A 185 -2.69 13.65 -5.65
CA PHE A 185 -2.05 12.97 -6.78
C PHE A 185 -3.01 12.14 -7.63
N GLY A 186 -4.31 12.09 -7.29
CA GLY A 186 -5.29 11.26 -7.98
C GLY A 186 -5.16 9.78 -7.65
N GLN A 187 -5.79 8.92 -8.46
CA GLN A 187 -5.81 7.45 -8.26
C GLN A 187 -4.57 6.74 -8.83
N GLN A 188 -3.40 7.38 -8.77
CA GLN A 188 -2.18 6.81 -9.31
C GLN A 188 -1.57 5.78 -8.35
N ALA A 189 -1.45 4.53 -8.80
CA ALA A 189 -0.93 3.42 -8.01
C ALA A 189 0.50 3.66 -7.48
N SER A 190 1.33 4.40 -8.21
CA SER A 190 2.69 4.77 -7.79
C SER A 190 2.71 5.59 -6.50
N PHE A 191 1.75 6.50 -6.31
CA PHE A 191 1.64 7.31 -5.10
C PHE A 191 1.04 6.55 -3.92
N VAL A 192 0.14 5.59 -4.20
CA VAL A 192 -0.34 4.63 -3.18
C VAL A 192 0.79 3.72 -2.72
N LEU A 193 1.66 3.28 -3.63
CA LEU A 193 2.87 2.54 -3.29
C LEU A 193 3.83 3.40 -2.45
N ALA A 194 4.05 4.67 -2.83
CA ALA A 194 4.90 5.59 -2.06
C ALA A 194 4.34 5.87 -0.65
N LEU A 195 3.01 5.92 -0.49
CA LEU A 195 2.34 5.95 0.82
C LEU A 195 2.71 4.69 1.63
N GLY A 196 2.52 3.50 1.07
CA GLY A 196 2.87 2.24 1.72
C GLY A 196 4.35 2.16 2.12
N GLN A 197 5.24 2.56 1.22
CA GLN A 197 6.68 2.62 1.50
C GLN A 197 7.05 3.62 2.60
N GLY A 198 6.32 4.74 2.72
CA GLY A 198 6.53 5.70 3.80
C GLY A 198 6.16 5.11 5.16
N PHE A 199 5.04 4.40 5.25
CA PHE A 199 4.66 3.63 6.44
C PHE A 199 5.70 2.55 6.77
N ALA A 200 6.10 1.78 5.76
CA ALA A 200 7.08 0.71 5.90
C ALA A 200 8.43 1.24 6.41
N GLY A 201 8.93 2.34 5.85
CA GLY A 201 10.18 2.98 6.31
C GLY A 201 10.11 3.46 7.75
N ALA A 202 8.98 4.01 8.20
CA ALA A 202 8.81 4.43 9.59
C ALA A 202 8.78 3.24 10.58
N LEU A 203 8.14 2.13 10.18
CA LEU A 203 8.09 0.91 10.99
C LEU A 203 9.45 0.20 11.04
N GLN A 204 10.24 0.29 9.96
CA GLN A 204 11.58 -0.31 9.89
C GLN A 204 12.58 0.38 10.84
N GLU A 205 12.38 1.65 11.16
CA GLU A 205 13.25 2.39 12.11
C GLU A 205 12.93 2.13 13.59
N LEU A 206 11.94 1.29 13.89
CA LEU A 206 11.62 0.94 15.27
C LEU A 206 12.75 0.13 15.91
N SER A 207 13.03 0.42 17.19
CA SER A 207 13.94 -0.42 17.98
C SER A 207 13.35 -1.81 18.19
N PHE A 208 14.19 -2.81 18.41
CA PHE A 208 13.75 -4.19 18.63
C PHE A 208 12.63 -4.34 19.67
N LEU A 209 12.77 -3.69 20.84
CA LEU A 209 11.75 -3.76 21.89
C LEU A 209 10.43 -3.09 21.48
N THR A 210 10.50 -1.97 20.75
CA THR A 210 9.31 -1.29 20.25
C THR A 210 8.64 -2.13 19.15
N THR A 211 9.41 -2.76 18.26
CA THR A 211 8.93 -3.69 17.24
C THR A 211 8.14 -4.83 17.88
N LEU A 212 8.65 -5.45 18.95
CA LEU A 212 7.93 -6.48 19.71
C LEU A 212 6.58 -5.98 20.22
N HIS A 213 6.59 -4.86 20.96
CA HIS A 213 5.39 -4.30 21.56
C HIS A 213 4.34 -3.92 20.50
N VAL A 214 4.75 -3.18 19.48
CA VAL A 214 3.87 -2.70 18.40
C VAL A 214 3.28 -3.86 17.61
N SER A 215 4.07 -4.90 17.32
CA SER A 215 3.59 -6.11 16.63
C SER A 215 2.52 -6.86 17.43
N GLU A 216 2.70 -6.99 18.74
CA GLU A 216 1.72 -7.62 19.62
C GLU A 216 0.41 -6.81 19.65
N GLN A 217 0.50 -5.47 19.73
CA GLN A 217 -0.69 -4.63 19.67
C GLN A 217 -1.45 -4.79 18.34
N PHE A 218 -0.73 -4.81 17.21
CA PHE A 218 -1.35 -5.05 15.90
C PHE A 218 -2.05 -6.41 15.83
N ALA A 219 -1.38 -7.48 16.27
CA ALA A 219 -1.96 -8.82 16.26
C ALA A 219 -3.20 -8.92 17.18
N ARG A 220 -3.13 -8.35 18.39
CA ARG A 220 -4.24 -8.30 19.34
C ARG A 220 -5.42 -7.47 18.81
N TYR A 221 -5.14 -6.35 18.17
CA TYR A 221 -6.19 -5.52 17.56
C TYR A 221 -6.92 -6.29 16.46
N LEU A 222 -6.18 -6.92 15.55
CA LEU A 222 -6.78 -7.73 14.49
C LEU A 222 -7.59 -8.89 15.04
N ASP A 223 -7.11 -9.58 16.08
CA ASP A 223 -7.87 -10.63 16.76
C ASP A 223 -9.24 -10.12 17.24
N ARG A 224 -9.26 -8.97 17.91
CA ARG A 224 -10.52 -8.34 18.36
C ARG A 224 -11.43 -7.97 17.19
N GLN A 225 -10.90 -7.35 16.15
CA GLN A 225 -11.70 -6.97 14.97
C GLN A 225 -12.30 -8.19 14.27
N ILE A 226 -11.52 -9.26 14.11
CA ILE A 226 -11.99 -10.51 13.51
C ILE A 226 -13.10 -11.14 14.36
N GLN A 227 -12.96 -11.17 15.68
CA GLN A 227 -14.00 -11.68 16.58
C GLN A 227 -15.27 -10.80 16.57
N ASP A 228 -15.12 -9.48 16.47
CA ASP A 228 -16.26 -8.56 16.36
C ASP A 228 -17.01 -8.76 15.04
N LEU A 229 -16.29 -8.97 13.93
CA LEU A 229 -16.87 -9.31 12.64
C LEU A 229 -17.61 -10.65 12.67
N HIS A 230 -17.07 -11.67 13.34
CA HIS A 230 -17.79 -12.92 13.56
C HIS A 230 -19.14 -12.71 14.26
N ARG A 231 -19.21 -11.81 15.25
CA ARG A 231 -20.46 -11.48 15.95
C ARG A 231 -21.43 -10.67 15.09
N ALA A 232 -20.92 -9.90 14.13
CA ALA A 232 -21.70 -9.03 13.24
C ALA A 232 -22.15 -9.69 11.92
N ALA A 233 -21.73 -10.93 11.64
CA ALA A 233 -21.90 -11.64 10.36
C ALA A 233 -23.36 -11.91 9.91
N GLY A 234 -24.36 -11.40 10.63
CA GLY A 234 -25.76 -11.38 10.19
C GLY A 234 -26.12 -10.25 9.21
N SER A 235 -25.20 -9.33 8.89
CA SER A 235 -25.44 -8.20 7.98
C SER A 235 -24.60 -8.31 6.70
N ALA A 236 -25.25 -8.11 5.54
CA ALA A 236 -24.62 -8.25 4.23
C ALA A 236 -23.61 -7.12 3.97
N GLY A 237 -22.33 -7.48 3.93
CA GLY A 237 -21.19 -6.63 3.55
C GLY A 237 -19.81 -7.05 4.06
N PRO A 238 -19.50 -8.32 4.44
CA PRO A 238 -18.29 -8.63 5.21
C PRO A 238 -16.99 -8.45 4.42
N VAL A 239 -16.96 -8.71 3.12
CA VAL A 239 -15.71 -8.74 2.33
C VAL A 239 -15.11 -7.35 2.12
N GLN A 240 -15.91 -6.37 1.71
CA GLN A 240 -15.41 -5.01 1.50
C GLN A 240 -15.00 -4.36 2.82
N GLN A 241 -15.74 -4.65 3.91
CA GLN A 241 -15.37 -4.20 5.25
C GLN A 241 -14.07 -4.85 5.73
N LEU A 242 -13.86 -6.13 5.42
CA LEU A 242 -12.62 -6.85 5.73
C LEU A 242 -11.43 -6.24 5.00
N GLN A 243 -11.55 -6.00 3.68
CA GLN A 243 -10.48 -5.40 2.89
C GLN A 243 -10.09 -4.01 3.40
N GLN A 244 -11.07 -3.15 3.70
CA GLN A 244 -10.79 -1.82 4.26
C GLN A 244 -10.15 -1.88 5.65
N MET A 245 -10.48 -2.88 6.46
CA MET A 245 -9.91 -3.07 7.79
C MET A 245 -8.47 -3.58 7.71
N LEU A 246 -8.17 -4.50 6.78
CA LEU A 246 -6.86 -5.13 6.62
C LEU A 246 -5.84 -4.32 5.81
N GLU A 247 -6.31 -3.40 4.98
CA GLU A 247 -5.45 -2.62 4.09
C GLU A 247 -4.25 -1.93 4.77
N PRO A 248 -4.37 -1.30 5.96
CA PRO A 248 -3.23 -0.68 6.63
C PRO A 248 -2.12 -1.66 7.00
N PHE A 249 -2.40 -2.97 7.07
CA PHE A 249 -1.47 -4.01 7.51
C PHE A 249 -0.65 -4.60 6.38
N ILE A 250 -1.10 -4.44 5.11
CA ILE A 250 -0.40 -4.96 3.93
C ILE A 250 1.04 -4.41 3.84
N VAL A 251 1.27 -3.20 4.38
CA VAL A 251 2.59 -2.55 4.43
C VAL A 251 3.63 -3.32 5.25
N PHE A 252 3.23 -4.31 6.05
CA PHE A 252 4.17 -5.15 6.79
C PHE A 252 4.92 -6.11 5.89
N SER A 253 4.41 -6.40 4.70
CA SER A 253 5.06 -7.35 3.79
C SER A 253 6.51 -6.94 3.50
N GLY A 254 7.44 -7.88 3.70
CA GLY A 254 8.87 -7.66 3.52
C GLY A 254 9.59 -6.93 4.66
N LEU A 255 8.90 -6.52 5.74
CA LEU A 255 9.53 -5.92 6.92
C LEU A 255 9.98 -6.99 7.93
N GLU A 256 11.04 -6.69 8.69
CA GLU A 256 11.45 -7.54 9.82
C GLU A 256 10.35 -7.67 10.89
N LEU A 257 9.56 -6.61 11.09
CA LEU A 257 8.38 -6.60 11.94
C LEU A 257 7.37 -7.71 11.57
N ALA A 258 7.30 -8.12 10.29
CA ALA A 258 6.38 -9.17 9.84
C ALA A 258 6.61 -10.50 10.55
N HIS A 259 7.86 -10.86 10.87
CA HIS A 259 8.17 -12.09 11.61
C HIS A 259 7.61 -12.06 13.03
N THR A 260 7.76 -10.92 13.70
CA THR A 260 7.25 -10.73 15.05
C THR A 260 5.73 -10.65 15.08
N PHE A 261 5.15 -9.96 14.10
CA PHE A 261 3.70 -9.92 13.89
C PHE A 261 3.12 -11.31 13.64
N GLU A 262 3.73 -12.11 12.75
CA GLU A 262 3.34 -13.50 12.49
C GLU A 262 3.37 -14.35 13.77
N HIS A 263 4.41 -14.17 14.61
CA HIS A 263 4.54 -14.88 15.87
C HIS A 263 3.37 -14.64 16.83
N PHE A 264 2.91 -13.40 16.97
CA PHE A 264 1.75 -13.08 17.81
C PHE A 264 0.43 -13.45 17.13
N TYR A 265 0.32 -13.21 15.82
CA TYR A 265 -0.89 -13.53 15.05
C TYR A 265 -1.23 -15.02 15.12
N ARG A 266 -0.24 -15.91 14.94
CA ARG A 266 -0.46 -17.37 15.03
C ARG A 266 -0.94 -17.83 16.41
N HIS A 267 -0.57 -17.12 17.49
CA HIS A 267 -1.06 -17.44 18.83
C HIS A 267 -2.56 -17.18 18.91
N TYR A 268 -3.00 -15.97 18.52
CA TYR A 268 -4.41 -15.61 18.52
C TYR A 268 -5.23 -16.46 17.54
N LEU A 269 -4.69 -16.73 16.35
CA LEU A 269 -5.32 -17.63 15.38
C LEU A 269 -5.51 -19.03 15.98
N GLY A 270 -4.50 -19.56 16.67
CA GLY A 270 -4.60 -20.87 17.32
C GLY A 270 -5.77 -20.96 18.29
N ASP A 271 -5.94 -19.95 19.14
CA ASP A 271 -7.08 -19.89 20.07
C ASP A 271 -8.43 -19.85 19.32
N ARG A 272 -8.53 -19.05 18.25
CA ARG A 272 -9.76 -18.95 17.43
C ARG A 272 -10.09 -20.26 16.72
N LEU A 273 -9.10 -20.94 16.14
CA LEU A 273 -9.31 -22.23 15.45
C LEU A 273 -9.69 -23.36 16.42
N LEU A 274 -9.16 -23.34 17.65
CA LEU A 274 -9.48 -24.33 18.67
C LEU A 274 -10.85 -24.10 19.34
N ALA A 275 -11.36 -22.87 19.34
CA ALA A 275 -12.62 -22.49 20.00
C ALA A 275 -13.91 -23.01 19.31
N GLN A 276 -13.82 -23.86 18.28
CA GLN A 276 -14.95 -24.53 17.59
C GLN A 276 -15.96 -23.55 16.95
N GLY A 277 -15.47 -22.58 16.17
CA GLY A 277 -16.28 -21.67 15.34
C GLY A 277 -16.07 -21.88 13.84
N PRO A 278 -16.94 -21.29 12.98
CA PRO A 278 -16.76 -21.35 11.53
C PRO A 278 -15.45 -20.68 11.09
N SER A 279 -14.60 -21.40 10.36
CA SER A 279 -13.24 -20.98 9.96
C SER A 279 -13.17 -20.16 8.67
N TRP A 280 -14.31 -19.90 7.99
CA TRP A 280 -14.32 -19.25 6.68
C TRP A 280 -13.70 -17.83 6.71
N LEU A 281 -13.90 -17.08 7.81
CA LEU A 281 -13.35 -15.73 7.94
C LEU A 281 -11.83 -15.77 8.14
N GLU A 282 -11.32 -16.79 8.82
CA GLU A 282 -9.87 -16.97 9.02
C GLU A 282 -9.16 -17.21 7.68
N GLY A 283 -9.78 -18.01 6.79
CA GLY A 283 -9.31 -18.19 5.42
C GLY A 283 -9.23 -16.86 4.66
N ALA A 284 -10.32 -16.09 4.64
CA ALA A 284 -10.38 -14.80 3.95
C ALA A 284 -9.36 -13.78 4.49
N VAL A 285 -9.17 -13.71 5.81
CA VAL A 285 -8.16 -12.83 6.42
C VAL A 285 -6.75 -13.25 5.99
N VAL A 286 -6.44 -14.54 6.09
CA VAL A 286 -5.11 -15.06 5.76
C VAL A 286 -4.81 -14.96 4.26
N GLU A 287 -5.83 -14.99 3.40
CA GLU A 287 -5.69 -14.69 1.97
C GLU A 287 -5.28 -13.22 1.74
N GLU A 288 -5.95 -12.27 2.39
CA GLU A 288 -5.72 -10.82 2.20
C GLU A 288 -4.37 -10.36 2.77
N ILE A 289 -3.98 -10.81 3.96
CA ILE A 289 -2.69 -10.42 4.61
C ILE A 289 -1.63 -11.53 4.56
N GLY A 290 -1.79 -12.51 3.67
CA GLY A 290 -0.91 -13.68 3.60
C GLY A 290 0.56 -13.35 3.38
N GLN A 291 0.84 -12.26 2.65
CA GLN A 291 2.20 -11.77 2.37
C GLN A 291 2.87 -11.12 3.59
N CYS A 292 2.12 -10.87 4.66
CA CYS A 292 2.63 -10.39 5.95
C CYS A 292 3.10 -11.55 6.85
N PHE A 293 3.05 -12.81 6.37
CA PHE A 293 3.48 -14.00 7.11
C PHE A 293 4.66 -14.69 6.40
N PRO A 294 5.91 -14.25 6.67
CA PRO A 294 7.08 -14.77 5.98
C PRO A 294 7.25 -16.29 6.08
N SER A 295 6.91 -16.88 7.23
CA SER A 295 7.06 -18.31 7.49
C SER A 295 5.83 -19.13 7.07
N ARG A 296 4.76 -18.45 6.64
CA ARG A 296 3.47 -19.02 6.28
C ARG A 296 2.81 -19.88 7.36
N PHE A 297 3.08 -19.60 8.65
CA PHE A 297 2.48 -20.36 9.75
C PHE A 297 0.95 -20.29 9.76
N PRO A 298 0.30 -19.12 9.60
CA PRO A 298 -1.16 -19.05 9.56
C PRO A 298 -1.77 -19.88 8.43
N GLN A 299 -1.18 -19.84 7.24
CA GLN A 299 -1.59 -20.66 6.09
C GLN A 299 -1.46 -22.16 6.42
N GLY A 300 -0.33 -22.56 7.01
CA GLY A 300 -0.10 -23.95 7.41
C GLY A 300 -1.08 -24.42 8.49
N MET A 301 -1.43 -23.56 9.45
CA MET A 301 -2.43 -23.88 10.49
C MET A 301 -3.82 -24.14 9.89
N LEU A 302 -4.23 -23.35 8.89
CA LEU A 302 -5.49 -23.58 8.17
C LEU A 302 -5.46 -24.85 7.32
N SER A 303 -4.35 -25.13 6.63
CA SER A 303 -4.17 -26.39 5.89
C SER A 303 -4.29 -27.60 6.81
N ASN A 304 -3.60 -27.57 7.96
CA ASN A 304 -3.66 -28.64 8.96
C ASN A 304 -5.07 -28.83 9.53
N LEU A 305 -5.86 -27.75 9.65
CA LEU A 305 -7.24 -27.86 10.10
C LEU A 305 -8.10 -28.60 9.08
N VAL A 306 -7.96 -28.28 7.79
CA VAL A 306 -8.68 -28.97 6.71
C VAL A 306 -8.29 -30.46 6.67
N GLU A 307 -7.00 -30.78 6.72
CA GLU A 307 -6.51 -32.18 6.76
C GLU A 307 -7.05 -32.93 8.00
N SER A 308 -7.11 -32.27 9.16
CA SER A 308 -7.68 -32.85 10.38
C SER A 308 -9.19 -33.13 10.27
N GLU A 309 -9.94 -32.24 9.61
CA GLU A 309 -11.37 -32.44 9.33
C GLU A 309 -11.59 -33.62 8.38
N GLU A 310 -10.79 -33.74 7.32
CA GLU A 310 -10.84 -34.88 6.39
C GLU A 310 -10.53 -36.20 7.09
N LEU A 311 -9.48 -36.26 7.91
CA LEU A 311 -9.13 -37.45 8.68
C LEU A 311 -10.23 -37.83 9.69
N ARG A 312 -10.86 -36.85 10.33
CA ARG A 312 -12.01 -37.07 11.21
C ARG A 312 -13.20 -37.66 10.46
N GLN A 313 -13.49 -37.18 9.26
CA GLN A 313 -14.56 -37.73 8.41
C GLN A 313 -14.25 -39.17 8.00
N GLN A 314 -13.03 -39.46 7.56
CA GLN A 314 -12.60 -40.81 7.19
C GLN A 314 -12.70 -41.78 8.37
N PHE A 315 -12.24 -41.36 9.55
CA PHE A 315 -12.34 -42.17 10.77
C PHE A 315 -13.80 -42.42 11.17
N HIS A 316 -14.66 -41.41 11.03
CA HIS A 316 -16.08 -41.56 11.30
C HIS A 316 -16.74 -42.56 10.34
N LEU A 317 -16.45 -42.47 9.04
CA LEU A 317 -16.93 -43.43 8.04
C LEU A 317 -16.44 -44.85 8.32
N PHE A 318 -15.17 -45.00 8.69
CA PHE A 318 -14.62 -46.30 9.08
C PHE A 318 -15.35 -46.89 10.31
N GLN A 319 -15.64 -46.07 11.32
CA GLN A 319 -16.41 -46.52 12.49
C GLN A 319 -17.84 -46.96 12.14
N LEU A 320 -18.48 -46.28 11.18
CA LEU A 320 -19.80 -46.66 10.69
C LEU A 320 -19.74 -48.00 9.94
N GLN A 321 -18.76 -48.17 9.06
CA GLN A 321 -18.56 -49.43 8.31
C GLN A 321 -18.30 -50.62 9.24
N GLU A 322 -17.49 -50.45 10.29
CA GLU A 322 -17.25 -51.50 11.29
C GLU A 322 -18.52 -51.88 12.05
N ARG A 323 -19.35 -50.89 12.40
CA ARG A 323 -20.66 -51.14 13.04
C ARG A 323 -21.61 -51.88 12.11
N ASP A 324 -21.70 -51.47 10.85
CA ASP A 324 -22.55 -52.14 9.86
C ASP A 324 -22.11 -53.59 9.65
N ARG A 325 -20.81 -53.86 9.63
CA ARG A 325 -20.27 -55.22 9.54
C ARG A 325 -20.67 -56.09 10.73
N GLN A 326 -20.56 -55.55 11.95
CA GLN A 326 -20.98 -56.27 13.17
C GLN A 326 -22.48 -56.58 13.20
N LEU A 327 -23.31 -55.72 12.59
CA LEU A 327 -24.76 -55.97 12.49
C LEU A 327 -25.11 -57.03 11.44
N LEU A 328 -24.30 -57.18 10.39
CA LEU A 328 -24.50 -58.21 9.37
C LEU A 328 -24.06 -59.61 9.82
N ASP A 329 -23.16 -59.69 10.81
CA ASP A 329 -22.67 -60.95 11.39
C ASP A 329 -23.59 -61.50 12.52
N LEU A 330 -24.72 -60.83 12.83
CA LEU A 330 -25.75 -61.23 13.81
C LEU A 330 -26.97 -61.89 13.16
#